data_AF-K0Z670-F1
#
_entry.id   AF-K0Z670-F1
#
_cell.length_a   1.000
_cell.length_b   1.000
_cell.length_c   1.000
_cell.angle_alpha   90.00
_cell.angle_beta   90.00
_cell.angle_gamma   90.00
#
_symmetry.space_group_name_H-M   'P 1'
#
loop_
_entity.id
_entity.type
_entity.pdbx_description
1 polymer ?
#
loop_
_entity_poly.entity_id
_entity_poly.type
_entity_poly.pdbx_seq_one_letter_code
_entity_poly.pdbx_strand_id
1 'polypeptide(L)'
;MSLLGFGIVILHIFILTISYELICKVTKKERYLFIACIFVYQSVAEFFFDFISLAGLGIEKFIFPFILYTSIVVLKKYDKHKGMFISLLLSLLYHSTHTFLSVTLSSITGDAFVIEHEVMFYLGVLLLTYFIIKKIITYFHLELTYFDKDYLYPFLKKVIVAFFGLHILLF
;
A
#
# COMPACT_ATOMS: atom_id res chain seq x y z
N MET A 1 11.56 -18.53 -0.13
CA MET A 1 11.75 -17.26 -0.86
C MET A 1 13.21 -17.09 -1.29
N SER A 2 13.49 -16.65 -2.52
CA SER A 2 14.85 -16.36 -2.99
C SER A 2 15.39 -15.07 -2.35
N LEU A 3 16.72 -14.87 -2.35
CA LEU A 3 17.35 -13.66 -1.78
C LEU A 3 16.86 -12.37 -2.45
N LEU A 4 16.56 -12.44 -3.75
CA LEU A 4 15.93 -11.34 -4.49
C LEU A 4 14.47 -11.13 -4.11
N GLY A 5 13.69 -12.21 -3.91
CA GLY A 5 12.31 -12.12 -3.40
C GLY A 5 12.23 -11.45 -2.04
N PHE A 6 13.17 -11.76 -1.13
CA PHE A 6 13.29 -11.08 0.15
C PHE A 6 13.62 -9.59 -0.01
N GLY A 7 14.47 -9.24 -0.99
CA GLY A 7 14.76 -7.85 -1.35
C GLY A 7 13.52 -7.06 -1.82
N ILE A 8 12.64 -7.70 -2.60
CA ILE A 8 11.37 -7.11 -3.05
C ILE A 8 10.47 -6.79 -1.85
N VAL A 9 10.36 -7.71 -0.88
CA VAL A 9 9.58 -7.48 0.35
C VAL A 9 10.12 -6.31 1.16
N ILE A 10 11.45 -6.22 1.34
CA ILE A 10 12.06 -5.08 2.03
C ILE A 10 11.75 -3.77 1.30
N LEU A 11 11.86 -3.76 -0.02
CA LEU A 11 11.64 -2.57 -0.82
C LEU A 11 10.17 -2.13 -0.78
N HIS A 12 9.24 -3.09 -0.75
CA HIS A 12 7.83 -2.84 -0.52
C HIS A 12 7.57 -2.13 0.82
N ILE A 13 8.10 -2.67 1.92
CA ILE A 13 7.98 -2.08 3.26
C ILE A 13 8.57 -0.67 3.28
N PHE A 14 9.71 -0.48 2.58
CA PHE A 14 10.36 0.81 2.45
C PHE A 14 9.48 1.84 1.73
N ILE A 15 8.86 1.49 0.59
CA ILE A 15 7.95 2.38 -0.15
C ILE A 15 6.77 2.81 0.72
N LEU A 16 6.14 1.87 1.41
CA LEU A 16 5.02 2.15 2.32
C LEU A 16 5.44 3.08 3.45
N THR A 17 6.60 2.83 4.04
CA THR A 17 7.13 3.63 5.15
C THR A 17 7.43 5.06 4.71
N ILE A 18 8.08 5.25 3.55
CA ILE A 18 8.35 6.59 3.01
C ILE A 18 7.04 7.32 2.70
N SER A 19 6.09 6.62 2.11
CA SER A 19 4.78 7.20 1.79
C SER A 19 4.04 7.63 3.05
N TYR A 20 4.07 6.80 4.10
CA TYR A 20 3.51 7.13 5.40
C TYR A 20 4.24 8.31 6.08
N GLU A 21 5.58 8.37 5.98
CA GLU A 21 6.38 9.48 6.50
C GLU A 21 6.00 10.82 5.85
N LEU A 22 5.87 10.84 4.52
CA LEU A 22 5.51 12.03 3.76
C LEU A 22 4.08 12.49 4.02
N ILE A 23 3.11 11.57 4.09
CA ILE A 23 1.70 11.91 4.30
C ILE A 23 1.44 12.34 5.75
N CYS A 24 1.99 11.62 6.73
CA CYS A 24 1.62 11.77 8.14
C CYS A 24 2.57 12.59 8.99
N LYS A 25 3.73 12.99 8.44
CA LYS A 25 4.84 13.66 9.17
C LYS A 25 5.09 12.97 10.52
N VAL A 26 5.54 11.72 10.46
CA VAL A 26 5.77 10.89 11.65
C VAL A 26 7.15 11.07 12.26
N THR A 27 7.23 10.85 13.57
CA THR A 27 8.48 10.83 14.33
C THR A 27 9.28 9.56 14.05
N LYS A 28 10.59 9.59 14.35
CA LYS A 28 11.47 8.41 14.19
C LYS A 28 10.93 7.17 14.93
N LYS A 29 10.36 7.34 16.13
CA LYS A 29 9.80 6.24 16.94
C LYS A 29 8.59 5.59 16.27
N GLU A 30 7.64 6.40 15.81
CA GLU A 30 6.43 5.92 15.11
C GLU A 30 6.79 5.19 13.82
N ARG A 31 7.82 5.68 13.10
CA ARG A 31 8.31 5.04 11.89
C ARG A 31 8.85 3.63 12.14
N TYR A 32 9.69 3.43 13.16
CA TYR A 32 10.21 2.10 13.49
C TYR A 32 9.12 1.12 13.90
N LEU A 33 8.14 1.58 14.68
CA LEU A 33 6.98 0.76 15.05
C LEU A 33 6.13 0.40 13.84
N PHE A 34 5.92 1.33 12.91
CA PHE A 34 5.19 1.08 11.68
C PHE A 34 5.89 0.03 10.80
N ILE A 35 7.21 0.14 10.61
CA ILE A 35 8.02 -0.86 9.92
C ILE A 35 7.86 -2.23 10.58
N ALA A 36 7.99 -2.30 11.90
CA ALA A 36 7.86 -3.56 12.64
C ALA A 36 6.47 -4.19 12.47
N CYS A 37 5.40 -3.38 12.54
CA CYS A 37 4.04 -3.87 12.32
C CYS A 37 3.83 -4.44 10.91
N ILE A 38 4.28 -3.74 9.87
CA ILE A 38 4.15 -4.22 8.48
C ILE A 38 5.00 -5.47 8.28
N PHE A 39 6.23 -5.51 8.78
CA PHE A 39 7.12 -6.66 8.64
C PHE A 39 6.53 -7.92 9.29
N VAL A 40 6.01 -7.79 10.52
CA VAL A 40 5.32 -8.90 11.21
C VAL A 40 4.11 -9.34 10.40
N TYR A 41 3.28 -8.39 9.93
CA TYR A 41 2.13 -8.73 9.11
C TYR A 41 2.53 -9.50 7.86
N GLN A 42 3.52 -9.02 7.12
CA GLN A 42 3.91 -9.64 5.86
C GLN A 42 4.47 -11.05 6.06
N SER A 43 5.26 -11.23 7.12
CA SER A 43 5.76 -12.56 7.52
C SER A 43 4.64 -13.52 7.91
N VAL A 44 3.64 -13.02 8.65
CA VAL A 44 2.46 -13.79 9.07
C VAL A 44 1.58 -14.11 7.86
N ALA A 45 1.29 -13.13 7.00
CA ALA A 45 0.46 -13.29 5.82
C ALA A 45 1.05 -14.35 4.88
N GLU A 46 2.34 -14.24 4.53
CA GLU A 46 3.02 -15.20 3.66
C GLU A 46 2.92 -16.62 4.25
N PHE A 47 3.21 -16.78 5.55
CA PHE A 47 3.07 -18.06 6.23
C PHE A 47 1.64 -18.62 6.24
N PHE A 48 0.63 -17.79 6.50
CA PHE A 48 -0.78 -18.21 6.56
C PHE A 48 -1.37 -18.51 5.17
N PHE A 49 -1.06 -17.71 4.16
CA PHE A 49 -1.58 -17.90 2.80
C PHE A 49 -0.94 -19.10 2.10
N ASP A 50 0.35 -19.35 2.35
CA ASP A 50 1.04 -20.58 1.92
C ASP A 50 0.41 -21.82 2.57
N PHE A 51 0.10 -21.75 3.87
CA PHE A 51 -0.49 -22.87 4.61
C PHE A 51 -1.89 -23.27 4.12
N ILE A 52 -2.71 -22.29 3.72
CA ILE A 52 -4.11 -22.52 3.32
C ILE A 52 -4.23 -22.73 1.78
N SER A 53 -3.11 -22.70 1.03
CA SER A 53 -3.10 -22.75 -0.45
C SER A 53 -4.01 -21.69 -1.09
N LEU A 54 -4.19 -20.57 -0.39
CA LEU A 54 -5.12 -19.49 -0.76
C LEU A 54 -4.42 -18.29 -1.42
N ALA A 55 -3.11 -18.44 -1.69
CA ALA A 55 -2.22 -17.41 -2.19
C ALA A 55 -2.69 -16.72 -3.50
N GLY A 56 -3.64 -17.31 -4.23
CA GLY A 56 -4.20 -16.75 -5.47
C GLY A 56 -5.52 -16.00 -5.35
N LEU A 57 -6.21 -16.00 -4.21
CA LEU A 57 -7.58 -15.45 -4.11
C LEU A 57 -7.65 -13.93 -3.91
N GLY A 58 -6.51 -13.25 -3.78
CA GLY A 58 -6.46 -11.78 -3.60
C GLY A 58 -7.01 -11.27 -2.26
N ILE A 59 -7.41 -12.16 -1.34
CA ILE A 59 -7.93 -11.85 0.00
C ILE A 59 -6.89 -11.06 0.83
N GLU A 60 -5.60 -11.33 0.61
CA GLU A 60 -4.50 -10.58 1.21
C GLU A 60 -4.62 -9.07 0.97
N LYS A 61 -5.03 -8.67 -0.24
CA LYS A 61 -5.17 -7.27 -0.67
C LYS A 61 -6.37 -6.59 0.00
N PHE A 62 -7.39 -7.37 0.35
CA PHE A 62 -8.57 -6.89 1.08
C PHE A 62 -8.27 -6.65 2.55
N ILE A 63 -7.49 -7.54 3.19
CA ILE A 63 -7.16 -7.42 4.62
C ILE A 63 -6.12 -6.31 4.86
N PHE A 64 -5.23 -6.09 3.89
CA PHE A 64 -4.13 -5.13 4.00
C PHE A 64 -4.51 -3.70 4.46
N PRO A 65 -5.55 -3.03 3.90
CA PRO A 65 -6.03 -1.74 4.40
C PRO A 65 -6.45 -1.75 5.88
N PHE A 66 -7.03 -2.85 6.37
CA PHE A 66 -7.46 -2.95 7.77
C PHE A 66 -6.28 -3.02 8.75
N ILE A 67 -5.16 -3.61 8.33
CA ILE A 67 -3.94 -3.67 9.13
C ILE A 67 -3.21 -2.34 9.14
N LEU A 68 -3.16 -1.66 8.00
CA LEU A 68 -2.71 -0.27 7.95
C LEU A 68 -3.55 0.60 8.89
N TYR A 69 -4.86 0.38 8.92
CA TYR A 69 -5.76 1.09 9.82
C TYR A 69 -5.47 0.85 11.29
N THR A 70 -5.35 -0.41 11.73
CA THR A 70 -5.06 -0.70 13.13
C THR A 70 -3.70 -0.14 13.54
N SER A 71 -2.67 -0.30 12.70
CA SER A 71 -1.33 0.25 12.97
C SER A 71 -1.36 1.78 13.05
N ILE A 72 -1.99 2.49 12.11
CA ILE A 72 -2.03 3.96 12.11
C ILE A 72 -2.82 4.52 13.30
N VAL A 73 -3.97 3.95 13.62
CA VAL A 73 -4.80 4.41 14.76
C VAL A 73 -4.10 4.16 16.09
N VAL A 74 -3.47 2.99 16.27
CA VAL A 74 -2.75 2.66 17.50
C VAL A 74 -1.51 3.54 17.67
N LEU A 75 -0.78 3.85 16.59
CA LEU A 75 0.47 4.60 16.66
C LEU A 75 0.28 6.11 16.87
N LYS A 76 -0.64 6.73 16.11
CA LYS A 76 -0.83 8.18 16.11
C LYS A 76 -2.04 8.67 16.90
N LYS A 77 -2.90 7.76 17.38
CA LYS A 77 -4.21 8.08 17.99
C LYS A 77 -5.05 9.01 17.09
N TYR A 78 -4.97 8.82 15.78
CA TYR A 78 -5.83 9.56 14.86
C TYR A 78 -7.30 9.26 15.12
N ASP A 79 -8.16 10.22 14.80
CA ASP A 79 -9.60 9.98 14.73
C ASP A 79 -9.90 8.79 13.80
N LYS A 80 -10.92 8.01 14.15
CA LYS A 80 -11.34 6.80 13.43
C LYS A 80 -11.45 7.03 11.92
N HIS A 81 -12.04 8.14 11.49
CA HIS A 81 -12.26 8.42 10.08
C HIS A 81 -10.98 8.85 9.36
N LYS A 82 -10.10 9.61 10.04
CA LYS A 82 -8.81 10.03 9.48
C LYS A 82 -7.88 8.84 9.31
N GLY A 83 -7.77 7.98 10.32
CA GLY A 83 -6.99 6.75 10.25
C GLY A 83 -7.46 5.84 9.10
N MET A 84 -8.79 5.67 8.96
CA MET A 84 -9.38 4.86 7.89
C MET A 84 -9.05 5.41 6.50
N PHE A 85 -9.14 6.73 6.32
CA PHE A 85 -8.80 7.37 5.06
C PHE A 85 -7.32 7.21 4.70
N ILE A 86 -6.40 7.49 5.63
CA ILE A 86 -4.96 7.38 5.37
C ILE A 86 -4.59 5.95 4.99
N SER A 87 -5.20 4.97 5.65
CA SER A 87 -4.92 3.55 5.42
C SER A 87 -5.39 3.10 4.05
N LEU A 88 -6.60 3.53 3.65
CA LEU A 88 -7.11 3.32 2.30
C LEU A 88 -6.26 4.04 1.26
N LEU A 89 -5.88 5.30 1.51
CA LEU A 89 -5.03 6.08 0.62
C LEU A 89 -3.69 5.39 0.41
N LEU A 90 -3.02 4.98 1.49
CA LEU A 90 -1.71 4.32 1.42
C LEU A 90 -1.80 2.96 0.72
N SER A 91 -2.82 2.17 1.03
CA SER A 91 -3.08 0.89 0.37
C SER A 91 -3.33 1.08 -1.14
N LEU A 92 -4.15 2.05 -1.51
CA LEU A 92 -4.50 2.32 -2.90
C LEU A 92 -3.31 2.86 -3.69
N LEU A 93 -2.59 3.83 -3.12
CA LEU A 93 -1.43 4.45 -3.73
C LEU A 93 -0.36 3.41 -4.07
N TYR A 94 -0.15 2.45 -3.18
CA TYR A 94 0.73 1.33 -3.43
C TYR A 94 0.15 0.35 -4.47
N HIS A 95 -1.03 -0.23 -4.19
CA HIS A 95 -1.54 -1.35 -4.97
C HIS A 95 -1.97 -0.95 -6.39
N SER A 96 -2.57 0.23 -6.55
CA SER A 96 -3.00 0.74 -7.85
C SER A 96 -1.80 1.04 -8.75
N THR A 97 -0.79 1.75 -8.23
CA THR A 97 0.40 2.10 -9.02
C THR A 97 1.16 0.85 -9.43
N HIS A 98 1.36 -0.10 -8.51
CA HIS A 98 2.07 -1.35 -8.80
C HIS A 98 1.34 -2.19 -9.85
N THR A 99 0.03 -2.39 -9.70
CA THR A 99 -0.77 -3.23 -10.61
C THR A 99 -0.94 -2.57 -11.98
N PHE A 100 -1.19 -1.26 -12.02
CA PHE A 100 -1.31 -0.53 -13.28
C PHE A 100 0.00 -0.57 -14.08
N LEU A 101 1.14 -0.34 -13.41
CA LEU A 101 2.45 -0.41 -14.05
C LEU A 101 2.79 -1.83 -14.49
N SER A 102 2.53 -2.85 -13.67
CA SER A 102 2.82 -4.24 -14.05
C SER A 102 2.03 -4.67 -15.27
N VAL A 103 0.73 -4.38 -15.33
CA VAL A 103 -0.11 -4.69 -16.49
C VAL A 103 0.39 -3.95 -17.73
N THR A 104 0.61 -2.64 -17.61
CA THR A 104 1.07 -1.81 -18.74
C THR A 104 2.42 -2.28 -19.29
N LEU A 105 3.39 -2.52 -18.40
CA LEU A 105 4.72 -2.98 -18.80
C LEU A 105 4.71 -4.41 -19.34
N SER A 106 3.86 -5.30 -18.80
CA SER A 106 3.66 -6.65 -19.34
C SER A 106 3.08 -6.60 -20.75
N SER A 107 2.11 -5.72 -21.01
CA SER A 107 1.55 -5.54 -22.35
C SER A 107 2.57 -5.03 -23.37
N ILE A 108 3.58 -4.27 -22.95
CA ILE A 108 4.65 -3.76 -23.83
C ILE A 108 5.74 -4.80 -24.05
N THR A 109 6.16 -5.50 -22.98
CA THR A 109 7.30 -6.43 -23.00
C THR A 109 6.92 -7.85 -23.44
N GLY A 110 5.65 -8.22 -23.29
CA GLY A 110 5.11 -9.53 -23.64
C GLY A 110 5.19 -10.53 -22.49
N ASP A 111 4.16 -11.37 -22.36
CA ASP A 111 4.01 -12.32 -21.25
C ASP A 111 5.17 -13.32 -21.14
N ALA A 112 5.73 -13.74 -22.29
CA ALA A 112 6.88 -14.65 -22.31
C ALA A 112 8.12 -14.06 -21.62
N PHE A 113 8.37 -12.77 -21.82
CA PHE A 113 9.49 -12.06 -21.17
C PHE A 113 9.26 -11.94 -19.66
N VAL A 114 8.01 -11.65 -19.25
CA VAL A 114 7.65 -11.55 -17.84
C VAL A 114 7.81 -12.88 -17.12
N ILE A 115 7.45 -14.00 -17.74
CA ILE A 115 7.63 -15.33 -17.14
C ILE A 115 9.11 -15.68 -17.01
N GLU A 116 9.92 -15.40 -18.03
CA GLU A 116 11.35 -15.73 -18.03
C GLU A 116 12.14 -14.87 -17.02
N HIS A 117 11.75 -13.61 -16.84
CA HIS A 117 12.46 -12.63 -16.01
C HIS A 117 11.60 -12.09 -14.85
N GLU A 118 10.72 -12.92 -14.30
CA GLU A 118 9.66 -12.53 -13.35
C GLU A 118 10.15 -11.63 -12.22
N VAL A 119 11.18 -12.08 -11.50
CA VAL A 119 11.73 -11.37 -10.33
C VAL A 119 12.29 -10.00 -10.72
N MET A 120 13.00 -9.91 -11.84
CA MET A 120 13.61 -8.66 -12.32
C MET A 120 12.55 -7.69 -12.86
N PHE A 121 11.53 -8.22 -13.52
CA PHE A 121 10.39 -7.46 -13.99
C PHE A 121 9.66 -6.78 -12.82
N TYR A 122 9.27 -7.55 -11.79
CA TYR A 122 8.59 -6.98 -10.63
C TYR A 122 9.48 -6.02 -9.83
N LEU A 123 10.78 -6.26 -9.75
CA LEU A 123 11.72 -5.30 -9.14
C LEU A 123 11.70 -3.96 -9.89
N GLY A 124 11.73 -3.99 -11.22
CA GLY A 124 11.62 -2.78 -12.05
C GLY A 124 10.30 -2.04 -11.85
N VAL A 125 9.18 -2.77 -11.84
CA VAL A 125 7.84 -2.21 -11.55
C VAL A 125 7.81 -1.54 -10.19
N LEU A 126 8.40 -2.18 -9.16
CA LEU A 126 8.39 -1.68 -7.79
C LEU A 126 9.23 -0.40 -7.63
N LEU A 127 10.39 -0.32 -8.29
CA LEU A 127 11.20 0.90 -8.33
C LEU A 127 10.45 2.05 -9.02
N LEU A 128 9.80 1.80 -10.15
CA LEU A 128 9.02 2.81 -10.85
C LEU A 128 7.82 3.26 -10.01
N THR A 129 7.17 2.31 -9.33
CA THR A 129 6.07 2.56 -8.38
C THR A 129 6.50 3.55 -7.30
N TYR A 130 7.68 3.36 -6.70
CA TYR A 130 8.24 4.29 -5.71
C TYR A 130 8.33 5.72 -6.25
N PHE A 131 8.91 5.91 -7.44
CA PHE A 131 9.11 7.24 -8.02
C PHE A 131 7.79 7.94 -8.30
N ILE A 132 6.81 7.21 -8.86
CA ILE A 132 5.49 7.76 -9.17
C ILE A 132 4.75 8.13 -7.88
N ILE A 133 4.72 7.23 -6.90
CA ILE A 133 4.11 7.47 -5.58
C ILE A 133 4.67 8.73 -4.94
N LYS A 134 6.00 8.86 -4.91
CA LYS A 134 6.67 10.03 -4.35
C LYS A 134 6.26 11.31 -5.08
N LYS A 135 6.21 11.27 -6.42
CA LYS A 135 5.77 12.41 -7.23
C LYS A 135 4.31 12.78 -6.98
N ILE A 136 3.40 11.80 -6.87
CA ILE A 136 1.99 12.03 -6.56
C ILE A 136 1.85 12.73 -5.20
N ILE A 137 2.51 12.21 -4.15
CA ILE A 137 2.42 12.80 -2.80
C ILE A 137 2.90 14.25 -2.80
N THR A 138 4.05 14.53 -3.42
CA THR A 138 4.59 15.89 -3.49
C THR A 138 3.75 16.82 -4.35
N TYR A 139 3.31 16.37 -5.54
CA TYR A 139 2.56 17.20 -6.48
C TYR A 139 1.17 17.58 -5.94
N PHE A 140 0.47 16.63 -5.32
CA PHE A 140 -0.86 16.87 -4.75
C PHE A 140 -0.84 17.39 -3.32
N HIS A 141 0.35 17.64 -2.74
CA HIS A 141 0.51 18.06 -1.35
C HIS A 141 -0.33 17.21 -0.38
N LEU A 142 -0.24 15.88 -0.47
CA LEU A 142 -1.05 14.92 0.31
C LEU A 142 -0.72 14.88 1.82
N GLU A 143 -0.16 15.95 2.38
CA GLU A 143 0.16 16.07 3.81
C GLU A 143 -1.12 16.17 4.65
N LEU A 144 -1.18 15.49 5.80
CA LEU A 144 -2.37 15.47 6.64
C LEU A 144 -2.90 16.82 7.12
N THR A 145 -2.03 17.83 7.24
CA THR A 145 -2.44 19.21 7.54
C THR A 145 -3.39 19.79 6.48
N TYR A 146 -3.35 19.26 5.25
CA TYR A 146 -4.29 19.62 4.19
C TYR A 146 -5.69 19.04 4.44
N PHE A 147 -5.79 17.89 5.11
CA PHE A 147 -7.02 17.13 5.35
C PHE A 147 -7.76 17.56 6.63
N ASP A 148 -7.16 18.41 7.47
CA ASP A 148 -7.77 18.97 8.68
C ASP A 148 -8.78 20.09 8.42
N LYS A 149 -8.99 20.48 7.16
CA LYS A 149 -9.94 21.54 6.81
C LYS A 149 -11.39 21.02 6.86
N ASP A 150 -12.29 21.82 7.45
CA ASP A 150 -13.68 21.46 7.77
C ASP A 150 -14.50 20.94 6.58
N TYR A 151 -14.14 21.32 5.35
CA TYR A 151 -14.82 20.89 4.13
C TYR A 151 -14.37 19.53 3.59
N LEU A 152 -13.18 19.03 3.96
CA LEU A 152 -12.70 17.75 3.45
C LEU A 152 -13.30 16.58 4.22
N TYR A 153 -13.58 16.72 5.51
CA TYR A 153 -14.11 15.63 6.33
C TYR A 153 -15.43 15.01 5.80
N PRO A 154 -16.44 15.81 5.38
CA PRO A 154 -17.65 15.27 4.73
C PRO A 154 -17.37 14.62 3.38
N PHE A 155 -16.41 15.16 2.61
CA PHE A 155 -15.99 14.60 1.33
C PHE A 155 -15.31 13.24 1.52
N LEU A 156 -14.39 13.12 2.46
CA LEU A 156 -13.71 11.86 2.80
C LEU A 156 -14.70 10.78 3.22
N LYS A 157 -15.71 11.14 4.02
CA LYS A 157 -16.78 10.20 4.40
C LYS A 157 -17.52 9.66 3.17
N LYS A 158 -17.83 10.52 2.19
CA LYS A 158 -18.48 10.11 0.93
C LYS A 158 -17.57 9.25 0.06
N VAL A 159 -16.29 9.61 -0.06
CA VAL A 159 -15.30 8.84 -0.83
C VAL A 159 -15.11 7.44 -0.24
N ILE A 160 -15.01 7.31 1.09
CA ILE A 160 -14.90 5.99 1.75
C ILE A 160 -16.14 5.15 1.44
N VAL A 161 -17.35 5.70 1.57
CA VAL A 161 -18.59 4.97 1.26
C VAL A 161 -18.65 4.54 -0.20
N ALA A 162 -18.31 5.44 -1.13
CA ALA A 162 -18.27 5.14 -2.55
C ALA A 162 -17.22 4.07 -2.87
N PHE A 163 -16.05 4.13 -2.22
CA PHE A 163 -14.98 3.15 -2.40
C PHE A 163 -15.41 1.77 -1.91
N PHE A 164 -15.96 1.65 -0.70
CA PHE A 164 -16.50 0.37 -0.22
C PHE A 164 -17.63 -0.15 -1.12
N GLY A 165 -18.52 0.73 -1.58
CA GLY A 165 -19.59 0.35 -2.51
C GLY A 165 -19.03 -0.21 -3.82
N LEU A 166 -18.10 0.52 -4.44
CA LEU A 166 -17.47 0.11 -5.70
C LEU A 166 -16.67 -1.19 -5.54
N HIS A 167 -15.99 -1.35 -4.41
CA HIS A 167 -15.18 -2.53 -4.12
C HIS A 167 -16.02 -3.78 -3.85
N ILE A 168 -17.19 -3.66 -3.20
CA ILE A 168 -18.17 -4.76 -3.05
C ILE A 168 -18.82 -5.12 -4.39
N LEU A 169 -18.97 -4.16 -5.30
CA LEU A 169 -19.66 -4.39 -6.58
C LEU A 169 -18.76 -5.00 -7.67
N LEU A 170 -17.45 -4.79 -7.56
CA LEU A 170 -16.44 -5.25 -8.53
C LEU A 170 -15.79 -6.59 -8.14
N PHE A 171 -16.11 -7.13 -6.97
CA PHE A 171 -15.60 -8.40 -6.43
C PHE A 171 -16.76 -9.32 -6.05
#